data_AF-A0A2V5E6C3-F1
#
_entry.id   AF-A0A2V5E6C3-F1
#
_cell.length_a   1.000
_cell.length_b   1.000
_cell.length_c   1.000
_cell.angle_alpha   90.00
_cell.angle_beta   90.00
_cell.angle_gamma   90.00
#
_symmetry.space_group_name_H-M   'P 1'
#
loop_
_entity.id
_entity.type
_entity.pdbx_description
1 polymer ?
#
loop_
_entity_poly.entity_id
_entity_poly.type
_entity_poly.pdbx_seq_one_letter_code
_entity_poly.pdbx_strand_id
1 'polypeptide(L)'
;MTSLLLGVVAIFYSFISNNSMSNSLGSISEISKDVNKVGSQIAEYQEISGGLIDEGKKSTQAFEEASQEIKDNLQNFHYLLQAMDDKTLAMRDFMERIPSQIVQLEEKFNKFADNHQKQKEVTTTIRSDKTWDLETFIERSGALENLITYACLIHANKHHVMDVDKICEVMDLGSAQILNSFIRCLDSADLLTLESIPKRERAYLVTIDPQLDVDNYEILMTQDFNEAYTSTRRNKLNIALERLKKYVAALDNPSLNSDQETGSNQEEEDAS
;
A
#
# COMPACT_ATOMS: atom_id res chain seq x y z
N MET A 1 -61.86 0.83 97.73
CA MET A 1 -61.82 1.68 96.52
C MET A 1 -60.40 2.05 96.07
N THR A 2 -59.45 2.29 96.97
CA THR A 2 -58.06 2.64 96.63
C THR A 2 -57.28 1.56 95.88
N SER A 3 -57.45 0.27 96.20
CA SER A 3 -56.78 -0.84 95.51
C SER A 3 -57.18 -0.99 94.04
N LEU A 4 -58.47 -0.78 93.72
CA LEU A 4 -58.97 -0.85 92.33
C LEU A 4 -58.49 0.34 91.50
N LEU A 5 -58.39 1.52 92.12
CA LEU A 5 -57.87 2.74 91.48
C LEU A 5 -56.36 2.63 91.20
N LEU A 6 -55.60 2.00 92.11
CA LEU A 6 -54.17 1.71 91.90
C LEU A 6 -53.95 0.71 90.74
N GLY A 7 -54.79 -0.33 90.65
CA GLY A 7 -54.73 -1.30 89.55
C GLY A 7 -55.02 -0.67 88.18
N VAL A 8 -56.00 0.23 88.10
CA VAL A 8 -56.33 0.94 86.86
C VAL A 8 -55.22 1.91 86.45
N VAL A 9 -54.63 2.66 87.39
CA VAL A 9 -53.50 3.55 87.10
C VAL A 9 -52.27 2.77 86.62
N ALA A 10 -51.97 1.62 87.21
CA ALA A 10 -50.88 0.76 86.76
C ALA A 10 -51.10 0.24 85.33
N ILE A 11 -52.33 -0.14 84.97
CA ILE A 11 -52.68 -0.57 83.62
C ILE A 11 -52.50 0.58 82.62
N PHE A 12 -52.98 1.79 82.93
CA PHE A 12 -52.78 2.96 82.07
C PHE A 12 -51.30 3.32 81.91
N TYR A 13 -50.50 3.21 82.98
CA TYR A 13 -49.06 3.47 82.92
C TYR A 13 -48.34 2.42 82.07
N SER A 14 -48.72 1.14 82.15
CA SER A 14 -48.21 0.09 81.26
C SER A 14 -48.57 0.33 79.79
N PHE A 15 -49.78 0.81 79.49
CA PHE A 15 -50.16 1.15 78.11
C PHE A 15 -49.41 2.37 77.59
N ILE A 16 -49.26 3.43 78.38
CA ILE A 16 -48.50 4.63 77.98
C ILE A 16 -47.01 4.29 77.79
N SER A 17 -46.42 3.52 78.71
CA SER A 17 -45.02 3.10 78.62
C SER A 17 -44.78 2.21 77.40
N ASN A 18 -45.62 1.21 77.17
CA ASN A 18 -45.51 0.30 76.02
C ASN A 18 -45.76 1.02 74.68
N ASN A 19 -46.69 1.97 74.64
CA ASN A 19 -46.94 2.79 73.44
C ASN A 19 -45.78 3.76 73.15
N SER A 20 -45.17 4.35 74.19
CA SER A 20 -43.98 5.20 74.02
C SER A 20 -42.75 4.40 73.57
N MET A 21 -42.59 3.17 74.09
CA MET A 21 -41.49 2.28 73.72
C MET A 21 -41.67 1.73 72.30
N SER A 22 -42.91 1.41 71.90
CA SER A 22 -43.25 1.00 70.54
C SER A 22 -43.01 2.13 69.52
N ASN A 23 -43.39 3.37 69.85
CA ASN A 23 -43.10 4.53 69.00
C ASN A 23 -41.59 4.84 68.94
N SER A 24 -40.87 4.71 70.05
CA SER A 24 -39.42 4.89 70.11
C SER A 24 -38.68 3.83 69.28
N LEU A 25 -39.05 2.55 69.40
CA LEU A 25 -38.52 1.44 68.60
C LEU A 25 -38.86 1.59 67.11
N GLY A 26 -40.05 2.08 66.78
CA GLY A 26 -40.43 2.44 65.41
C GLY A 26 -39.51 3.52 64.83
N SER A 27 -39.28 4.61 65.57
CA SER A 27 -38.39 5.69 65.13
C SER A 27 -36.92 5.27 65.04
N ILE A 28 -36.44 4.42 65.96
CA ILE A 28 -35.07 3.87 65.94
C ILE A 28 -34.90 2.91 64.76
N SER A 29 -35.91 2.11 64.44
CA SER A 29 -35.89 1.24 63.26
C SER A 29 -35.87 2.04 61.96
N GLU A 30 -36.61 3.15 61.89
CA GLU A 30 -36.63 4.04 60.73
C GLU A 30 -35.30 4.78 60.57
N ILE A 31 -34.75 5.34 61.65
CA ILE A 31 -33.41 5.96 61.66
C ILE A 31 -32.32 4.94 61.31
N SER A 32 -32.42 3.70 61.79
CA SER A 32 -31.45 2.65 61.45
C SER A 32 -31.52 2.26 59.97
N LYS A 33 -32.71 2.25 59.36
CA LYS A 33 -32.86 2.07 57.90
C LYS A 33 -32.25 3.23 57.12
N ASP A 34 -32.47 4.46 57.58
CA ASP A 34 -31.89 5.65 56.93
C ASP A 34 -30.35 5.68 57.06
N VAL A 35 -29.80 5.33 58.22
CA VAL A 35 -28.34 5.21 58.41
C VAL A 35 -27.74 4.15 57.50
N ASN A 36 -28.38 2.99 57.36
CA ASN A 36 -27.92 1.93 56.45
C ASN A 36 -28.02 2.37 54.98
N LYS A 37 -29.07 3.09 54.61
CA LYS A 37 -29.25 3.65 53.27
C LYS A 37 -28.19 4.70 52.95
N VAL A 38 -27.90 5.61 53.89
CA VAL A 38 -26.81 6.58 53.74
C VAL A 38 -25.46 5.89 53.67
N GLY A 39 -25.25 4.83 54.47
CA GLY A 39 -24.05 4.00 54.40
C GLY A 39 -23.85 3.35 53.02
N SER A 40 -24.91 2.82 52.41
CA SER A 40 -24.83 2.24 51.06
C SER A 40 -24.57 3.32 50.00
N GLN A 41 -25.18 4.49 50.13
CA GLN A 41 -24.94 5.62 49.22
C GLN A 41 -23.49 6.11 49.31
N ILE A 42 -22.91 6.18 50.50
CA ILE A 42 -21.50 6.57 50.67
C ILE A 42 -20.57 5.54 50.02
N ALA A 43 -20.85 4.25 50.19
CA ALA A 43 -20.07 3.19 49.54
C ALA A 43 -20.15 3.28 48.00
N GLU A 44 -21.34 3.53 47.46
CA GLU A 44 -21.56 3.72 46.02
C GLU A 44 -20.83 4.97 45.50
N TYR A 45 -20.88 6.10 46.22
CA TYR A 45 -20.12 7.30 45.87
C TYR A 45 -18.61 7.08 45.91
N GLN A 46 -18.12 6.26 46.84
CA GLN A 46 -16.70 5.94 46.96
C GLN A 46 -16.24 5.06 45.80
N GLU A 47 -17.07 4.11 45.36
CA GLU A 47 -16.83 3.28 44.18
C GLU A 47 -16.82 4.12 42.89
N ILE A 48 -17.83 4.99 42.71
CA ILE A 48 -17.92 5.91 41.57
C ILE A 48 -16.71 6.86 41.52
N SER A 49 -16.30 7.40 42.68
CA SER A 49 -15.13 8.28 42.76
C SER A 49 -13.82 7.54 42.44
N GLY A 50 -13.69 6.29 42.88
CA GLY A 50 -12.55 5.43 42.52
C GLY A 50 -12.50 5.17 41.01
N GLY A 51 -13.64 4.84 40.40
CA GLY A 51 -13.76 4.66 38.95
C GLY A 51 -13.36 5.91 38.17
N LEU A 52 -13.83 7.09 38.58
CA LEU A 52 -13.48 8.38 37.95
C LEU A 52 -11.98 8.70 38.04
N ILE A 53 -11.32 8.36 39.14
CA ILE A 53 -9.86 8.55 39.30
C ILE A 53 -9.10 7.64 38.35
N ASP A 54 -9.50 6.37 38.24
CA ASP A 54 -8.86 5.41 37.33
C ASP A 54 -9.08 5.79 35.87
N GLU A 55 -10.28 6.24 35.51
CA GLU A 55 -10.61 6.72 34.16
C GLU A 55 -9.85 8.01 33.83
N GLY A 56 -9.74 8.93 34.79
CA GLY A 56 -8.92 10.14 34.67
C GLY A 56 -7.43 9.83 34.48
N LYS A 57 -6.91 8.82 35.19
CA LYS A 57 -5.53 8.36 35.03
C LYS A 57 -5.30 7.76 33.64
N LYS A 58 -6.21 6.89 33.16
CA LYS A 58 -6.16 6.35 31.79
C LYS A 58 -6.22 7.45 30.73
N SER A 59 -7.10 8.43 30.92
CA SER A 59 -7.20 9.58 30.00
C SER A 59 -5.93 10.42 29.98
N THR A 60 -5.30 10.64 31.13
CA THR A 60 -4.04 11.38 31.22
C THR A 60 -2.91 10.62 30.54
N GLN A 61 -2.84 9.31 30.75
CA GLN A 61 -1.85 8.45 30.09
C GLN A 61 -2.03 8.43 28.57
N ALA A 62 -3.26 8.28 28.07
CA ALA A 62 -3.55 8.33 26.65
C ALA A 62 -3.17 9.69 26.02
N PHE A 63 -3.37 10.78 26.77
CA PHE A 63 -2.95 12.11 26.34
C PHE A 63 -1.43 12.25 26.28
N GLU A 64 -0.70 11.67 27.25
CA GLU A 64 0.75 11.67 27.28
C GLU A 64 1.35 10.84 26.14
N GLU A 65 0.78 9.68 25.85
CA GLU A 65 1.13 8.83 24.70
C GLU A 65 0.89 9.57 23.37
N ALA A 66 -0.28 10.20 23.19
CA ALA A 66 -0.58 11.00 22.00
C ALA A 66 0.38 12.20 21.84
N SER A 67 0.72 12.87 22.94
CA SER A 67 1.67 13.99 22.94
C SER A 67 3.07 13.53 22.52
N GLN A 68 3.50 12.36 23.00
CA GLN A 68 4.77 11.76 22.62
C GLN A 68 4.78 11.36 21.13
N GLU A 69 3.69 10.76 20.63
CA GLU A 69 3.56 10.43 19.20
C GLU A 69 3.58 11.69 18.31
N ILE A 70 2.90 12.76 18.72
CA ILE A 70 2.96 14.06 18.02
C ILE A 70 4.38 14.60 17.99
N LYS A 71 5.12 14.51 19.10
CA LYS A 71 6.50 14.96 19.19
C LYS A 71 7.42 14.17 18.25
N ASP A 72 7.27 12.85 18.21
CA ASP A 72 8.06 11.98 17.34
C ASP A 72 7.74 12.25 15.86
N ASN A 73 6.46 12.45 15.53
CA ASN A 73 6.02 12.85 14.19
C ASN A 73 6.58 14.21 13.77
N LEU A 74 6.63 15.19 14.67
CA LEU A 74 7.24 16.49 14.40
C LEU A 74 8.76 16.38 14.17
N GLN A 75 9.46 15.51 14.89
CA GLN A 75 10.88 15.24 14.63
C GLN A 75 11.09 14.59 13.26
N ASN A 76 10.26 13.59 12.91
CA ASN A 76 10.30 12.98 11.58
C ASN A 76 10.01 14.00 10.47
N PHE A 77 9.07 14.92 10.70
CA PHE A 77 8.78 16.01 9.77
C PHE A 77 9.97 16.96 9.60
N HIS A 78 10.67 17.28 10.68
CA HIS A 78 11.90 18.09 10.63
C HIS A 78 13.00 17.41 9.79
N TYR A 79 13.22 16.11 10.00
CA TYR A 79 14.16 15.34 9.18
C TYR A 79 13.75 15.30 7.70
N LEU A 80 12.45 15.15 7.42
CA LEU A 80 11.94 15.16 6.05
C LEU A 80 12.15 16.51 5.37
N LEU A 81 11.92 17.62 6.09
CA LEU A 81 12.19 18.96 5.59
C LEU A 81 13.67 19.16 5.29
N GLN A 82 14.56 18.70 6.17
CA GLN A 82 16.00 18.79 5.95
C GLN A 82 16.43 17.98 4.71
N ALA A 83 15.90 16.76 4.56
CA ALA A 83 16.15 15.93 3.38
C ALA A 83 15.59 16.55 2.08
N MET A 84 14.47 17.28 2.16
CA MET A 84 13.94 18.04 1.03
C MET A 84 14.84 19.21 0.64
N ASP A 85 15.44 19.90 1.62
CA ASP A 85 16.36 21.00 1.38
C ASP A 85 17.65 20.48 0.71
N ASP A 86 18.20 19.37 1.20
CA ASP A 86 19.35 18.68 0.59
C ASP A 86 19.05 18.23 -0.84
N LYS A 87 17.85 17.68 -1.08
CA LYS A 87 17.42 17.32 -2.44
C LYS A 87 17.21 18.54 -3.34
N THR A 88 16.73 19.65 -2.80
CA THR A 88 16.54 20.90 -3.54
C THR A 88 17.90 21.48 -3.95
N LEU A 89 18.89 21.44 -3.05
CA LEU A 89 20.28 21.79 -3.35
C LEU A 89 20.87 20.87 -4.41
N ALA A 90 20.71 19.55 -4.28
CA ALA A 90 21.17 18.59 -5.28
C ALA A 90 20.51 18.80 -6.66
N MET A 91 19.21 19.13 -6.67
CA MET A 91 18.48 19.43 -7.91
C MET A 91 18.97 20.73 -8.55
N ARG A 92 19.27 21.75 -7.75
CA ARG A 92 19.86 23.00 -8.22
C ARG A 92 21.26 22.78 -8.79
N ASP A 93 22.11 22.04 -8.07
CA ASP A 93 23.44 21.63 -8.53
C ASP A 93 23.36 20.86 -9.85
N PHE A 94 22.38 19.97 -9.99
CA PHE A 94 22.14 19.25 -11.23
C PHE A 94 21.69 20.17 -12.37
N MET A 95 20.76 21.10 -12.11
CA MET A 95 20.32 22.10 -13.10
C MET A 95 21.46 23.03 -13.54
N GLU A 96 22.37 23.39 -12.65
CA GLU A 96 23.56 24.18 -12.99
C GLU A 96 24.57 23.38 -13.83
N ARG A 97 24.60 22.05 -13.67
CA ARG A 97 25.51 21.16 -14.42
C ARG A 97 24.96 20.73 -15.79
N ILE A 98 23.63 20.68 -15.99
CA ILE A 98 23.00 20.28 -17.27
C ILE A 98 23.59 21.01 -18.49
N PRO A 99 23.73 22.35 -18.50
CA PRO A 99 24.28 23.06 -19.66
C PRO A 99 25.68 22.56 -20.02
N SER A 100 26.54 22.35 -19.02
CA SER A 100 27.90 21.85 -19.25
C SER A 100 27.94 20.39 -19.72
N GLN A 101 27.03 19.55 -19.23
CA GLN A 101 26.90 18.17 -19.70
C GLN A 101 26.37 18.10 -21.13
N ILE A 102 25.45 18.99 -21.52
CA ILE A 102 24.96 19.11 -22.90
C ILE A 102 26.09 19.54 -23.83
N VAL A 103 26.87 20.56 -23.45
CA VAL A 103 28.05 21.00 -24.23
C VAL A 103 29.08 19.86 -24.36
N GLN A 104 29.35 19.11 -23.28
CA GLN A 104 30.23 17.95 -23.35
C GLN A 104 29.67 16.82 -24.23
N LEU A 105 28.34 16.63 -24.24
CA LEU A 105 27.68 15.67 -25.12
C LEU A 105 27.81 16.11 -26.58
N GLU A 106 27.59 17.39 -26.86
CA GLU A 106 27.72 17.99 -28.18
C GLU A 106 29.17 17.91 -28.69
N GLU A 107 30.16 18.18 -27.84
CA GLU A 107 31.57 17.99 -28.18
C GLU A 107 31.92 16.52 -28.44
N LYS A 108 31.40 15.59 -27.64
CA LYS A 108 31.58 14.15 -27.85
C LYS A 108 30.89 13.70 -29.14
N PHE A 109 29.69 14.20 -29.41
CA PHE A 109 28.93 13.91 -30.62
C PHE A 109 29.64 14.45 -31.85
N ASN A 110 30.12 15.69 -31.82
CA ASN A 110 30.89 16.28 -32.92
C ASN A 110 32.22 15.55 -33.16
N LYS A 111 32.93 15.13 -32.10
CA LYS A 111 34.10 14.24 -32.24
C LYS A 111 33.76 12.89 -32.85
N PHE A 112 32.59 12.34 -32.53
CA PHE A 112 32.10 11.09 -33.11
C PHE A 112 31.73 11.30 -34.60
N ALA A 113 31.04 12.39 -34.94
CA ALA A 113 30.64 12.75 -36.28
C ALA A 113 31.83 13.06 -37.21
N ASP A 114 32.85 13.76 -36.70
CA ASP A 114 34.10 14.03 -37.43
C ASP A 114 34.91 12.75 -37.69
N ASN A 115 34.86 11.78 -36.77
CA ASN A 115 35.45 10.46 -36.99
C ASN A 115 34.66 9.65 -38.04
N HIS A 116 33.34 9.82 -38.14
CA HIS A 116 32.52 9.17 -39.16
C HIS A 116 32.59 9.81 -40.54
N GLN A 117 32.89 11.10 -40.68
CA GLN A 117 33.06 11.72 -42.01
C GLN A 117 34.31 11.24 -42.78
N LYS A 118 35.29 10.62 -42.10
CA LYS A 118 36.42 9.92 -42.75
C LYS A 118 36.15 8.44 -43.05
N GLN A 119 34.98 7.91 -42.66
CA GLN A 119 34.51 6.57 -42.98
C GLN A 119 33.19 6.67 -43.75
N LYS A 120 33.24 7.13 -45.00
CA LYS A 120 32.17 6.84 -45.95
C LYS A 120 32.41 5.46 -46.56
N GLU A 121 31.33 4.67 -46.56
CA GLU A 121 31.21 3.25 -46.96
C GLU A 121 31.79 2.26 -45.94
N VAL A 122 31.00 1.89 -44.92
CA VAL A 122 30.27 0.61 -44.84
C VAL A 122 29.18 0.80 -43.78
N THR A 123 27.92 0.54 -44.14
CA THR A 123 26.85 0.29 -43.16
C THR A 123 27.12 -1.06 -42.51
N THR A 124 27.99 -1.08 -41.51
CA THR A 124 28.11 -2.20 -40.58
C THR A 124 27.60 -1.69 -39.25
N THR A 125 26.43 -2.18 -38.86
CA THR A 125 25.97 -2.23 -37.48
C THR A 125 27.13 -2.79 -36.66
N ILE A 126 27.83 -1.95 -35.92
CA ILE A 126 28.80 -2.43 -34.93
C ILE A 126 27.95 -2.97 -33.78
N ARG A 127 27.43 -4.19 -33.96
CA ARG A 127 26.89 -5.00 -32.88
C ARG A 127 28.10 -5.27 -31.98
N SER A 128 28.17 -4.61 -30.83
CA SER A 128 29.25 -4.91 -29.90
C SER A 128 29.08 -6.36 -29.44
N ASP A 129 30.18 -7.13 -29.39
CA ASP A 129 30.27 -8.46 -28.76
C ASP A 129 30.05 -8.36 -27.22
N LYS A 130 29.08 -7.56 -26.77
CA LYS A 130 28.68 -7.49 -25.38
C LYS A 130 27.79 -8.68 -25.07
N THR A 131 28.40 -9.68 -24.45
CA THR A 131 27.66 -10.66 -23.66
C THR A 131 27.04 -9.91 -22.47
N TRP A 132 25.73 -9.78 -22.45
CA TRP A 132 24.99 -9.20 -21.34
C TRP A 132 25.07 -10.11 -20.13
N ASP A 133 25.47 -9.56 -18.99
CA ASP A 133 25.32 -10.22 -17.72
C ASP A 133 23.87 -10.01 -17.23
N LEU A 134 23.03 -11.00 -17.50
CA LEU A 134 21.61 -10.99 -17.17
C LEU A 134 21.36 -10.92 -15.67
N GLU A 135 22.21 -11.57 -14.85
CA GLU A 135 22.09 -11.54 -13.40
C GLU A 135 22.32 -10.12 -12.89
N THR A 136 23.43 -9.49 -13.29
CA THR A 136 23.71 -8.09 -12.94
C THR A 136 22.63 -7.13 -13.45
N PHE A 137 22.03 -7.38 -14.61
CA PHE A 137 20.94 -6.57 -15.13
C PHE A 137 19.67 -6.69 -14.27
N ILE A 138 19.28 -7.92 -13.91
CA ILE A 138 18.10 -8.18 -13.10
C ILE A 138 18.25 -7.56 -11.71
N GLU A 139 19.40 -7.73 -11.07
CA GLU A 139 19.70 -7.17 -9.73
C GLU A 139 19.63 -5.63 -9.70
N ARG A 140 20.01 -4.97 -10.81
CA ARG A 140 20.06 -3.50 -10.90
C ARG A 140 18.75 -2.89 -11.39
N SER A 141 17.91 -3.68 -12.03
CA SER A 141 16.63 -3.25 -12.57
C SER A 141 15.54 -3.41 -11.52
N GLY A 142 14.57 -2.49 -11.50
CA GLY A 142 13.42 -2.65 -10.63
C GLY A 142 12.48 -3.76 -11.11
N ALA A 143 11.57 -4.21 -10.25
CA ALA A 143 10.64 -5.28 -10.59
C ALA A 143 9.75 -5.00 -11.80
N LEU A 144 9.39 -3.73 -12.04
CA LEU A 144 8.55 -3.36 -13.18
C LEU A 144 9.36 -3.40 -14.48
N GLU A 145 10.60 -2.93 -14.41
CA GLU A 145 11.58 -2.97 -15.49
C GLU A 145 11.87 -4.42 -15.91
N ASN A 146 12.03 -5.32 -14.92
CA ASN A 146 12.23 -6.75 -15.17
C ASN A 146 10.99 -7.40 -15.80
N LEU A 147 9.78 -7.10 -15.31
CA LEU A 147 8.53 -7.58 -15.92
C LEU A 147 8.37 -7.14 -17.38
N ILE A 148 8.71 -5.89 -17.68
CA ILE A 148 8.58 -5.33 -19.03
C ILE A 148 9.64 -5.90 -19.96
N THR A 149 10.85 -6.09 -19.45
CA THR A 149 11.92 -6.77 -20.19
C THR A 149 11.46 -8.18 -20.55
N TYR A 150 10.95 -8.95 -19.58
CA TYR A 150 10.37 -10.27 -19.86
C TYR A 150 9.21 -10.22 -20.87
N ALA A 151 8.33 -9.21 -20.79
CA ALA A 151 7.28 -9.02 -21.78
C ALA A 151 7.82 -8.81 -23.20
N CYS A 152 8.94 -8.11 -23.37
CA CYS A 152 9.61 -7.97 -24.65
C CYS A 152 10.19 -9.31 -25.12
N LEU A 153 10.86 -10.04 -24.22
CA LEU A 153 11.49 -11.33 -24.52
C LEU A 153 10.48 -12.39 -24.96
N ILE A 154 9.36 -12.51 -24.25
CA ILE A 154 8.34 -13.52 -24.58
C ILE A 154 7.65 -13.20 -25.91
N HIS A 155 7.40 -11.93 -26.23
CA HIS A 155 6.86 -11.54 -27.54
C HIS A 155 7.85 -11.77 -28.67
N ALA A 156 9.15 -11.53 -28.42
CA ALA A 156 10.21 -11.81 -29.39
C ALA A 156 10.33 -13.30 -29.68
N ASN A 157 10.34 -14.15 -28.64
CA ASN A 157 10.43 -15.60 -28.77
C ASN A 157 9.22 -16.20 -29.50
N LYS A 158 8.02 -15.64 -29.29
CA LYS A 158 6.78 -16.06 -29.96
C LYS A 158 6.53 -15.39 -31.31
N HIS A 159 7.41 -14.48 -31.74
CA HIS A 159 7.23 -13.65 -32.94
C HIS A 159 5.89 -12.90 -32.98
N HIS A 160 5.41 -12.47 -31.81
CA HIS A 160 4.18 -11.70 -31.68
C HIS A 160 4.44 -10.20 -31.73
N VAL A 161 3.48 -9.46 -32.28
CA VAL A 161 3.48 -8.00 -32.17
C VAL A 161 3.20 -7.61 -30.73
N MET A 162 4.14 -6.88 -30.14
CA MET A 162 4.06 -6.34 -28.81
C MET A 162 3.32 -5.00 -28.86
N ASP A 163 2.14 -4.92 -28.24
CA ASP A 163 1.36 -3.70 -28.08
C ASP A 163 1.53 -3.18 -26.64
N VAL A 164 2.23 -2.05 -26.50
CA VAL A 164 2.61 -1.53 -25.17
C VAL A 164 1.39 -1.10 -24.36
N ASP A 165 0.35 -0.56 -25.00
CA ASP A 165 -0.86 -0.15 -24.30
C ASP A 165 -1.61 -1.37 -23.75
N LYS A 166 -1.73 -2.43 -24.55
CA LYS A 166 -2.36 -3.69 -24.10
C LYS A 166 -1.56 -4.39 -23.00
N ILE A 167 -0.23 -4.38 -23.08
CA ILE A 167 0.61 -4.97 -22.01
C ILE A 167 0.44 -4.20 -20.72
N CYS A 168 0.39 -2.87 -20.80
CA CYS A 168 0.13 -2.01 -19.65
C CYS A 168 -1.21 -2.36 -18.99
N GLU A 169 -2.26 -2.54 -19.78
CA GLU A 169 -3.60 -2.93 -19.32
C GLU A 169 -3.62 -4.34 -18.70
N VAL A 170 -3.09 -5.34 -19.41
CA VAL A 170 -3.08 -6.75 -18.97
C VAL A 170 -2.33 -6.91 -17.65
N MET A 171 -1.20 -6.23 -17.51
CA MET A 171 -0.35 -6.35 -16.34
C MET A 171 -0.75 -5.37 -15.22
N ASP A 172 -1.79 -4.54 -15.42
CA ASP A 172 -2.22 -3.49 -14.49
C ASP A 172 -1.03 -2.59 -14.06
N LEU A 173 -0.21 -2.24 -15.05
CA LEU A 173 0.92 -1.35 -14.87
C LEU A 173 0.52 0.09 -15.19
N GLY A 174 1.26 1.05 -14.62
CA GLY A 174 0.92 2.48 -14.64
C GLY A 174 0.85 3.12 -16.04
N SER A 175 1.79 4.00 -16.37
CA SER A 175 1.73 4.77 -17.63
C SER A 175 2.42 4.03 -18.77
N ALA A 176 1.66 3.67 -19.81
CA ALA A 176 2.17 3.09 -21.05
C ALA A 176 3.25 3.97 -21.73
N GLN A 177 3.25 5.29 -21.49
CA GLN A 177 4.28 6.20 -22.00
C GLN A 177 5.64 6.01 -21.30
N ILE A 178 5.62 5.79 -19.98
CA ILE A 178 6.84 5.48 -19.21
C ILE A 178 7.40 4.13 -19.66
N LEU A 179 6.53 3.13 -19.80
CA LEU A 179 6.91 1.80 -20.26
C LEU A 179 7.51 1.83 -21.67
N ASN A 180 6.87 2.55 -22.60
CA ASN A 180 7.38 2.73 -23.94
C ASN A 180 8.76 3.42 -23.97
N SER A 181 9.00 4.37 -23.06
CA SER A 181 10.30 5.03 -22.95
C SER A 181 11.38 4.07 -22.48
N PHE A 182 11.07 3.22 -21.49
CA PHE A 182 11.98 2.17 -21.02
C PHE A 182 12.29 1.14 -22.11
N ILE A 183 11.28 0.68 -22.85
CA ILE A 183 11.46 -0.27 -23.98
C ILE A 183 12.41 0.30 -25.04
N ARG A 184 12.31 1.60 -25.35
CA ARG A 184 13.26 2.29 -26.26
C ARG A 184 14.67 2.40 -25.69
N CYS A 185 14.82 2.46 -24.37
CA CYS A 185 16.14 2.37 -23.74
C CYS A 185 16.75 0.98 -23.92
N LEU A 186 15.95 -0.10 -23.87
CA LEU A 186 16.43 -1.46 -24.12
C LEU A 186 16.90 -1.63 -25.57
N ASP A 187 16.20 -1.02 -26.53
CA ASP A 187 16.60 -0.95 -27.94
C ASP A 187 17.89 -0.16 -28.14
N SER A 188 17.99 1.02 -27.53
CA SER A 188 19.20 1.85 -27.57
C SER A 188 20.39 1.21 -26.87
N ALA A 189 20.13 0.28 -25.95
CA ALA A 189 21.13 -0.49 -25.26
C ALA A 189 21.58 -1.72 -26.06
N ASP A 190 21.02 -2.03 -27.22
CA ASP A 190 21.26 -3.28 -27.97
C ASP A 190 20.88 -4.57 -27.21
N LEU A 191 19.95 -4.50 -26.24
CA LEU A 191 19.41 -5.71 -25.59
C LEU A 191 18.34 -6.38 -26.46
N LEU A 192 17.56 -5.55 -27.17
CA LEU A 192 16.54 -5.95 -28.12
C LEU A 192 16.58 -5.03 -29.34
N THR A 193 15.85 -5.37 -30.37
CA THR A 193 15.65 -4.56 -31.56
C THR A 193 14.16 -4.34 -31.76
N LEU A 194 13.76 -3.08 -31.95
CA LEU A 194 12.36 -2.71 -32.16
C LEU A 194 12.09 -2.33 -33.62
N GLU A 195 11.17 -3.06 -34.26
CA GLU A 195 10.59 -2.66 -35.53
C GLU A 195 9.18 -2.10 -35.31
N SER A 196 8.98 -0.82 -35.61
CA SER A 196 7.68 -0.17 -35.43
C SER A 196 6.65 -0.66 -36.46
N ILE A 197 5.45 -1.01 -36.00
CA ILE A 197 4.36 -1.43 -36.89
C ILE A 197 3.66 -0.21 -37.51
N PRO A 198 3.56 -0.10 -38.84
CA PRO A 198 2.87 1.02 -39.48
C PRO A 198 1.41 1.13 -39.00
N LYS A 199 0.97 2.36 -38.72
CA LYS A 199 -0.41 2.70 -38.33
C LYS A 199 -0.88 2.14 -36.98
N ARG A 200 0.02 1.59 -36.15
CA ARG A 200 -0.25 1.25 -34.75
C ARG A 200 0.74 1.99 -33.87
N GLU A 201 0.23 2.90 -33.04
CA GLU A 201 1.07 3.59 -32.09
C GLU A 201 1.59 2.61 -31.04
N ARG A 202 2.88 2.72 -30.70
CA ARG A 202 3.51 1.95 -29.62
C ARG A 202 3.32 0.43 -29.75
N ALA A 203 3.23 -0.05 -31.00
CA ALA A 203 3.23 -1.46 -31.33
C ALA A 203 4.51 -1.82 -32.09
N TYR A 204 5.19 -2.87 -31.63
CA TYR A 204 6.52 -3.23 -32.11
C TYR A 204 6.59 -4.73 -32.42
N LEU A 205 7.29 -5.09 -33.49
CA LEU A 205 7.88 -6.41 -33.62
C LEU A 205 9.23 -6.37 -32.91
N VAL A 206 9.40 -7.22 -31.91
CA VAL A 206 10.60 -7.26 -31.07
C VAL A 206 11.48 -8.41 -31.54
N THR A 207 12.76 -8.14 -31.75
CA THR A 207 13.79 -9.15 -32.01
C THR A 207 14.81 -9.10 -30.89
N ILE A 208 15.30 -10.25 -30.45
CA ILE A 208 16.28 -10.36 -29.37
C ILE A 208 17.55 -11.03 -29.90
N ASP A 209 18.65 -10.86 -29.18
CA ASP A 209 19.86 -11.63 -29.46
C ASP A 209 19.58 -13.14 -29.28
N PRO A 210 19.96 -14.02 -30.22
CA PRO A 210 19.82 -15.47 -30.08
C PRO A 210 20.48 -16.06 -28.83
N GLN A 211 21.43 -15.35 -28.21
CA GLN A 211 22.08 -15.78 -26.98
C GLN A 211 21.24 -15.51 -25.72
N LEU A 212 20.16 -14.73 -25.82
CA LEU A 212 19.25 -14.48 -24.70
C LEU A 212 18.25 -15.63 -24.55
N ASP A 213 18.40 -16.40 -23.47
CA ASP A 213 17.45 -17.45 -23.10
C ASP A 213 16.32 -16.86 -22.24
N VAL A 214 15.10 -16.87 -22.80
CA VAL A 214 13.89 -16.34 -22.17
C VAL A 214 13.48 -17.16 -20.95
N ASP A 215 13.67 -18.47 -20.99
CA ASP A 215 13.30 -19.36 -19.88
C ASP A 215 14.25 -19.13 -18.69
N ASN A 216 15.54 -18.95 -18.98
CA ASN A 216 16.53 -18.58 -17.95
C ASN A 216 16.23 -17.22 -17.32
N TYR A 217 15.82 -16.22 -18.13
CA TYR A 217 15.46 -14.89 -17.62
C TYR A 217 14.25 -14.95 -16.68
N GLU A 218 13.23 -15.75 -16.99
CA GLU A 218 12.06 -15.92 -16.14
C GLU A 218 12.43 -16.47 -14.75
N ILE A 219 13.30 -17.48 -14.72
CA ILE A 219 13.75 -18.13 -13.48
C ILE A 219 14.49 -17.11 -12.61
N LEU A 220 15.46 -16.39 -13.18
CA LEU A 220 16.26 -15.39 -12.47
C LEU A 220 15.38 -14.25 -11.93
N MET A 221 14.46 -13.73 -12.75
CA MET A 221 13.53 -12.68 -12.32
C MET A 221 12.60 -13.16 -11.20
N THR A 222 12.07 -14.38 -11.30
CA THR A 222 11.17 -14.93 -10.28
C THR A 222 11.91 -15.18 -8.97
N GLN A 223 13.18 -15.59 -9.04
CA GLN A 223 14.04 -15.72 -7.87
C GLN A 223 14.27 -14.36 -7.20
N ASP A 224 14.61 -13.32 -7.96
CA ASP A 224 14.74 -11.95 -7.45
C ASP A 224 13.44 -11.48 -6.77
N PHE A 225 12.27 -11.76 -7.37
CA PHE A 225 10.98 -11.41 -6.77
C PHE A 225 10.75 -12.08 -5.41
N ASN A 226 11.21 -13.32 -5.27
CA ASN A 226 11.09 -14.11 -4.06
C ASN A 226 12.07 -13.66 -2.95
N GLU A 227 13.24 -13.18 -3.33
CA GLU A 227 14.31 -12.77 -2.40
C GLU A 227 14.18 -11.31 -1.96
N ALA A 228 13.91 -10.38 -2.89
CA ALA A 228 13.99 -8.95 -2.65
C ALA A 228 12.68 -8.30 -2.15
N TYR A 229 11.52 -8.97 -2.26
CA TYR A 229 10.22 -8.34 -2.00
C TYR A 229 9.35 -9.06 -0.95
N THR A 230 8.56 -8.26 -0.23
CA THR A 230 7.57 -8.73 0.76
C THR A 230 6.50 -9.60 0.11
N SER A 231 5.86 -10.47 0.90
CA SER A 231 4.82 -11.40 0.41
C SER A 231 3.69 -10.70 -0.35
N THR A 232 3.26 -9.51 0.09
CA THR A 232 2.20 -8.75 -0.57
C THR A 232 2.63 -8.21 -1.93
N ARG A 233 3.84 -7.64 -2.03
CA ARG A 233 4.35 -7.07 -3.28
C ARG A 233 4.71 -8.17 -4.28
N ARG A 234 5.33 -9.24 -3.82
CA ARG A 234 5.62 -10.45 -4.59
C ARG A 234 4.36 -11.06 -5.19
N ASN A 235 3.29 -11.21 -4.41
CA ASN A 235 2.03 -11.75 -4.93
C ASN A 235 1.46 -10.89 -6.07
N LYS A 236 1.53 -9.56 -5.97
CA LYS A 236 1.10 -8.66 -7.06
C LYS A 236 1.94 -8.85 -8.33
N LEU A 237 3.27 -8.96 -8.20
CA LEU A 237 4.18 -9.18 -9.33
C LEU A 237 3.93 -10.54 -9.99
N ASN A 238 3.73 -11.59 -9.21
CA ASN A 238 3.41 -12.93 -9.74
C ASN A 238 2.05 -12.94 -10.45
N ILE A 239 1.04 -12.22 -9.93
CA ILE A 239 -0.25 -12.09 -10.62
C ILE A 239 -0.07 -11.38 -11.97
N ALA A 240 0.72 -10.31 -12.03
CA ALA A 240 1.00 -9.60 -13.28
C ALA A 240 1.73 -10.50 -14.29
N LEU A 241 2.73 -11.27 -13.83
CA LEU A 241 3.44 -12.25 -14.64
C LEU A 241 2.50 -13.31 -15.23
N GLU A 242 1.62 -13.87 -14.41
CA GLU A 242 0.65 -14.87 -14.86
C GLU A 242 -0.38 -14.30 -15.85
N ARG A 243 -0.81 -13.04 -15.66
CA ARG A 243 -1.69 -12.36 -16.63
C ARG A 243 -1.01 -12.17 -17.98
N LEU A 244 0.26 -11.76 -17.98
CA LEU A 244 1.06 -11.63 -19.20
C LEU A 244 1.18 -12.97 -19.93
N LYS A 245 1.55 -14.05 -19.22
CA LYS A 245 1.67 -15.38 -19.83
C LYS A 245 0.36 -15.85 -20.44
N LYS A 246 -0.76 -15.67 -19.74
CA LYS A 246 -2.09 -16.00 -20.27
C LYS A 246 -2.44 -15.20 -21.52
N TYR A 247 -2.14 -13.91 -21.52
CA TYR A 247 -2.35 -13.04 -22.67
C TYR A 247 -1.53 -13.51 -23.88
N VAL A 248 -0.23 -13.78 -23.70
CA VAL A 248 0.64 -14.24 -24.78
C VAL A 248 0.21 -15.62 -25.29
N ALA A 249 -0.20 -16.53 -24.40
CA ALA A 249 -0.73 -17.83 -24.79
C ALA A 249 -2.07 -17.73 -25.56
N ALA A 250 -2.90 -16.72 -25.26
CA ALA A 250 -4.13 -16.46 -26.00
C ALA A 250 -3.86 -15.95 -27.43
N LEU A 251 -2.73 -15.27 -27.66
CA LEU A 251 -2.30 -14.87 -29.00
C LEU A 251 -1.92 -16.08 -29.87
N ASP A 252 -1.39 -17.15 -29.27
CA ASP A 252 -1.06 -18.41 -29.97
C ASP A 252 -2.34 -19.17 -30.42
N ASN A 253 -3.48 -18.99 -29.73
CA ASN A 253 -4.74 -19.69 -30.00
C ASN A 253 -5.96 -18.75 -29.97
N PRO A 254 -6.20 -17.96 -31.03
CA PRO A 254 -7.29 -16.98 -31.06
C PRO A 254 -8.71 -17.59 -31.00
N SER A 255 -8.86 -18.91 -31.17
CA SER A 255 -10.15 -19.61 -31.19
C SER A 255 -10.72 -19.99 -29.81
N LEU A 256 -10.06 -19.64 -28.70
CA LEU A 256 -10.54 -19.92 -27.33
C LEU A 256 -11.22 -18.71 -26.65
N ASN A 257 -11.35 -17.58 -27.34
CA ASN A 257 -11.93 -16.34 -26.80
C ASN A 257 -13.34 -16.02 -27.33
N SER A 258 -14.00 -16.89 -28.10
CA SER A 258 -15.38 -16.66 -28.58
C SER A 258 -16.49 -17.11 -27.62
N ASP A 259 -16.18 -17.77 -26.50
CA ASP A 259 -17.19 -18.38 -25.63
C ASP A 259 -17.36 -17.70 -24.26
N GLN A 260 -17.07 -16.39 -24.13
CA GLN A 260 -17.49 -15.60 -22.96
C GLN A 260 -18.19 -14.27 -23.24
N GLU A 261 -18.51 -13.95 -24.49
CA GLU A 261 -19.32 -12.76 -24.82
C GLU A 261 -20.54 -13.09 -25.71
N THR A 262 -21.44 -13.97 -25.25
CA THR A 262 -22.85 -13.93 -25.70
C THR A 262 -23.77 -14.62 -24.69
N GLY A 263 -24.69 -13.85 -24.10
CA GLY A 263 -25.79 -14.30 -23.25
C GLY A 263 -25.81 -13.52 -21.93
N SER A 264 -26.46 -12.36 -21.80
CA SER A 264 -27.81 -12.05 -22.27
C SER A 264 -28.02 -10.54 -22.20
N ASN A 265 -28.45 -9.94 -23.31
CA ASN A 265 -29.10 -8.64 -23.32
C ASN A 265 -30.62 -8.89 -23.37
N GLN A 266 -31.33 -8.14 -22.52
CA GLN A 266 -32.66 -7.55 -22.73
C GLN A 266 -33.87 -8.49 -22.89
N GLU A 267 -34.85 -8.30 -22.00
CA GLU A 267 -36.17 -7.75 -22.33
C GLU A 267 -37.05 -7.73 -21.07
N GLU A 268 -37.46 -6.53 -20.63
CA GLU A 268 -38.89 -6.18 -20.48
C GLU A 268 -38.99 -4.72 -20.00
N GLU A 269 -39.29 -3.87 -20.98
CA GLU A 269 -39.90 -2.56 -20.78
C GLU A 269 -41.40 -2.73 -21.13
N ASP A 270 -42.26 -2.05 -20.37
CA ASP A 270 -43.70 -1.81 -20.55
C ASP A 270 -44.74 -2.91 -20.26
N ALA A 271 -45.47 -2.74 -19.14
CA ALA A 271 -46.92 -2.49 -19.16
C ALA A 271 -47.50 -2.10 -17.77
N SER A 272 -48.17 -0.93 -17.75
CA SER A 272 -49.22 -0.47 -16.80
C SER A 272 -48.86 -0.09 -15.36
#